data_AF-A0A3D0CCM1-F1
#
_entry.id   AF-A0A3D0CCM1-F1
#
_cell.length_a   1.000
_cell.length_b   1.000
_cell.length_c   1.000
_cell.angle_alpha   90.00
_cell.angle_beta   90.00
_cell.angle_gamma   90.00
#
_symmetry.space_group_name_H-M   'P 1'
#
loop_
_entity.id
_entity.type
_entity.pdbx_description
1 polymer ?
#
loop_
_entity_poly.entity_id
_entity_poly.type
_entity_poly.pdbx_seq_one_letter_code
_entity_poly.pdbx_strand_id
1 'polypeptide(L)'
;MLVTHISAAAGTLTWAAIEWKKFGKASVLGAVTGMVAGLGTITPASGFVGPGGALVIGISAGFVCFYSTVYIKQKLKIDDSLDVFPVHGVGGILGTLLVGVFSATSLGVFSGFGFAEGIATMAEQIGVQLVGIFSTLIYTAVVTYIILKLV
;
A
#
# COMPACT_ATOMS: atom_id res chain seq x y z
N MET A 1 -10.59 -10.74 7.36
CA MET A 1 -10.52 -11.72 6.26
C MET A 1 -11.14 -11.22 4.95
N LEU A 2 -12.42 -10.82 4.91
CA LEU A 2 -13.09 -10.37 3.68
C LEU A 2 -12.36 -9.20 2.98
N VAL A 3 -12.04 -8.13 3.72
CA VAL A 3 -11.36 -6.94 3.17
C VAL A 3 -9.97 -7.25 2.64
N THR A 4 -9.24 -8.16 3.29
CA THR A 4 -7.94 -8.65 2.83
C THR A 4 -8.05 -9.29 1.45
N HIS A 5 -9.05 -10.16 1.27
CA HIS A 5 -9.29 -10.84 0.00
C HIS A 5 -9.72 -9.86 -1.11
N ILE A 6 -10.60 -8.91 -0.79
CA ILE A 6 -11.04 -7.86 -1.73
C ILE A 6 -9.83 -7.05 -2.22
N SER A 7 -8.99 -6.56 -1.30
CA SER A 7 -7.83 -5.75 -1.66
C SER A 7 -6.81 -6.54 -2.49
N ALA A 8 -6.55 -7.80 -2.12
CA ALA A 8 -5.68 -8.68 -2.89
C ALA A 8 -6.18 -8.87 -4.33
N ALA A 9 -7.46 -9.23 -4.49
CA ALA A 9 -8.07 -9.42 -5.81
C ALA A 9 -8.07 -8.12 -6.64
N ALA A 10 -8.39 -6.99 -6.02
CA ALA A 10 -8.40 -5.69 -6.68
C ALA A 10 -7.00 -5.24 -7.12
N GLY A 11 -5.97 -5.48 -6.30
CA GLY A 11 -4.57 -5.24 -6.63
C GLY A 11 -4.09 -6.09 -7.80
N THR A 12 -4.40 -7.39 -7.77
CA THR A 12 -4.11 -8.32 -8.88
C THR A 12 -4.72 -7.85 -10.19
N LEU A 13 -6.02 -7.56 -10.19
CA LEU A 13 -6.76 -7.17 -11.41
C LEU A 13 -6.26 -5.82 -11.93
N THR A 14 -5.98 -4.87 -11.05
CA THR A 14 -5.48 -3.55 -11.45
C THR A 14 -4.10 -3.66 -12.08
N TRP A 15 -3.18 -4.40 -11.47
CA TRP A 15 -1.84 -4.62 -12.01
C TRP A 15 -1.89 -5.33 -13.37
N ALA A 16 -2.65 -6.43 -13.46
CA ALA A 16 -2.82 -7.19 -14.70
C ALA A 16 -3.43 -6.32 -15.81
N ALA A 17 -4.41 -5.48 -15.50
CA ALA A 17 -5.01 -4.55 -16.46
C ALA A 17 -4.01 -3.50 -16.95
N ILE A 18 -3.15 -2.97 -16.07
CA ILE A 18 -2.09 -2.02 -16.45
C ILE A 18 -1.07 -2.69 -17.36
N GLU A 19 -0.60 -3.90 -17.03
CA GLU A 19 0.32 -4.67 -17.88
C GLU A 19 -0.30 -4.96 -19.24
N TRP A 20 -1.55 -5.41 -19.26
CA TRP A 20 -2.24 -5.68 -20.52
C TRP A 20 -2.33 -4.42 -21.38
N LYS A 21 -2.70 -3.28 -20.78
CA LYS A 21 -2.78 -2.00 -21.50
C LYS A 21 -1.42 -1.51 -22.02
N LYS A 22 -0.33 -1.72 -21.27
CA LYS A 22 1.01 -1.20 -21.64
C LYS A 22 1.81 -2.13 -22.53
N PHE A 23 1.66 -3.44 -22.35
CA PHE A 23 2.51 -4.47 -22.94
C PHE A 23 1.74 -5.49 -23.79
N GLY A 24 0.43 -5.31 -23.96
CA GLY A 24 -0.43 -6.15 -24.79
C GLY A 24 -0.81 -7.50 -24.16
N LYS A 25 -0.28 -7.83 -22.98
CA LYS A 25 -0.61 -9.05 -22.22
C LYS A 25 -0.37 -8.86 -20.73
N ALA A 26 -1.19 -9.50 -19.90
CA ALA A 26 -0.93 -9.65 -18.48
C ALA A 26 0.06 -10.81 -18.25
N SER A 27 0.91 -10.70 -17.23
CA SER A 27 1.82 -11.76 -16.82
C SER A 27 1.42 -12.40 -15.49
N VAL A 28 1.79 -13.68 -15.29
CA VAL A 28 1.58 -14.36 -14.00
C VAL A 28 2.38 -13.67 -12.90
N LEU A 29 3.62 -13.26 -13.18
CA LEU A 29 4.44 -12.53 -12.24
C LEU A 29 3.78 -11.22 -11.83
N GLY A 30 3.32 -10.42 -12.80
CA GLY A 30 2.60 -9.18 -12.53
C GLY A 30 1.31 -9.37 -11.74
N ALA A 31 0.53 -10.42 -12.06
CA ALA A 31 -0.66 -10.76 -11.28
C ALA A 31 -0.31 -11.08 -9.81
N VAL A 32 0.74 -11.87 -9.57
CA VAL A 32 1.21 -12.20 -8.21
C VAL A 32 1.78 -10.97 -7.51
N THR A 33 2.55 -10.12 -8.19
CA THR A 33 3.07 -8.87 -7.62
C THR A 33 1.93 -7.91 -7.26
N GLY A 34 0.92 -7.78 -8.13
CA GLY A 34 -0.30 -7.01 -7.86
C GLY A 34 -1.09 -7.55 -6.67
N MET A 35 -1.17 -8.88 -6.51
CA MET A 35 -1.78 -9.52 -5.34
C MET A 35 -1.02 -9.13 -4.06
N VAL A 36 0.31 -9.23 -4.07
CA VAL A 36 1.16 -8.88 -2.92
C VAL A 36 1.06 -7.39 -2.61
N ALA A 37 1.01 -6.52 -3.61
CA ALA A 37 0.77 -5.10 -3.42
C ALA A 37 -0.58 -4.83 -2.71
N GLY A 38 -1.66 -5.48 -3.17
CA GLY A 38 -2.97 -5.40 -2.55
C GLY A 38 -2.99 -5.90 -1.10
N LEU A 39 -2.29 -7.01 -0.83
CA LEU A 39 -2.14 -7.58 0.52
C LEU A 39 -1.33 -6.68 1.45
N GLY A 40 -0.16 -6.21 1.02
CA GLY A 40 0.70 -5.35 1.84
C GLY A 40 0.06 -4.00 2.15
N THR A 41 -0.64 -3.42 1.17
CA THR A 41 -1.29 -2.11 1.34
C THR A 41 -2.52 -2.19 2.26
N ILE A 42 -3.28 -3.30 2.28
CA ILE A 42 -4.42 -3.44 3.19
C ILE A 42 -4.02 -3.83 4.62
N THR A 43 -2.81 -4.35 4.83
CA THR A 43 -2.34 -4.79 6.16
C THR A 43 -2.63 -3.80 7.29
N PRO A 44 -2.23 -2.51 7.21
CA PRO A 44 -2.50 -1.56 8.29
C PRO A 44 -4.00 -1.20 8.45
N ALA A 45 -4.81 -1.45 7.42
CA ALA A 45 -6.20 -1.04 7.35
C ALA A 45 -7.20 -2.18 7.65
N SER A 46 -6.78 -3.43 7.55
CA SER A 46 -7.67 -4.60 7.43
C SER A 46 -8.61 -4.84 8.62
N GLY A 47 -8.31 -4.29 9.80
CA GLY A 47 -9.18 -4.33 10.97
C GLY A 47 -10.11 -3.12 11.14
N PHE A 48 -9.93 -2.07 10.33
CA PHE A 48 -10.51 -0.75 10.57
C PHE A 48 -11.37 -0.23 9.41
N VAL A 49 -11.31 -0.86 8.24
CA VAL A 49 -12.02 -0.41 7.02
C VAL A 49 -13.10 -1.40 6.57
N GLY A 50 -14.14 -0.88 5.92
CA GLY A 50 -15.18 -1.69 5.29
C GLY A 50 -14.81 -2.22 3.88
N PRO A 51 -15.66 -3.07 3.27
CA PRO A 51 -15.43 -3.64 1.94
C PRO A 51 -15.20 -2.61 0.82
N GLY A 52 -15.93 -1.49 0.84
CA GLY A 52 -15.75 -0.42 -0.16
C GLY A 52 -14.37 0.23 -0.07
N GLY A 53 -13.92 0.56 1.14
CA GLY A 53 -12.57 1.09 1.37
C GLY A 53 -11.48 0.10 0.95
N ALA A 54 -11.68 -1.19 1.25
CA ALA A 54 -10.75 -2.25 0.86
C ALA A 54 -10.59 -2.39 -0.67
N LEU A 55 -11.67 -2.24 -1.43
CA LEU A 55 -11.63 -2.22 -2.89
C LEU A 55 -10.79 -1.05 -3.41
N VAL A 56 -11.01 0.16 -2.87
CA VAL A 56 -10.26 1.36 -3.27
C VAL A 56 -8.77 1.23 -2.90
N ILE A 57 -8.47 0.70 -1.72
CA ILE A 57 -7.10 0.44 -1.28
C ILE A 57 -6.41 -0.55 -2.23
N GLY A 58 -7.06 -1.65 -2.59
CA GLY A 58 -6.49 -2.65 -3.50
C GLY A 58 -6.25 -2.12 -4.92
N ILE A 59 -7.20 -1.36 -5.48
CA ILE A 59 -7.00 -0.71 -6.79
C ILE A 59 -5.83 0.26 -6.71
N SER A 60 -5.79 1.09 -5.67
CA SER A 60 -4.72 2.06 -5.46
C SER A 60 -3.36 1.38 -5.28
N ALA A 61 -3.30 0.26 -4.58
CA ALA A 61 -2.10 -0.56 -4.42
C ALA A 61 -1.58 -1.07 -5.77
N GLY A 62 -2.45 -1.71 -6.56
CA GLY A 62 -2.07 -2.22 -7.89
C GLY A 62 -1.57 -1.12 -8.82
N PHE A 63 -2.16 0.07 -8.75
CA PHE A 63 -1.74 1.23 -9.55
C PHE A 63 -0.43 1.84 -9.06
N VAL A 64 -0.37 2.26 -7.79
CA VAL A 64 0.77 3.01 -7.24
C VAL A 64 2.02 2.14 -7.19
N CYS A 65 1.91 0.88 -6.75
CA CYS A 65 3.06 0.00 -6.66
C CYS A 65 3.58 -0.39 -8.06
N PHE A 66 2.71 -0.54 -9.07
CA PHE A 66 3.15 -0.76 -10.45
C PHE A 66 4.01 0.39 -10.96
N TYR A 67 3.51 1.62 -10.86
CA TYR A 67 4.25 2.79 -11.35
C TYR A 67 5.49 3.08 -10.53
N SER A 68 5.47 2.80 -9.23
CA SER A 68 6.66 2.88 -8.37
C SER A 68 7.73 1.89 -8.81
N THR A 69 7.35 0.64 -9.10
CA THR A 69 8.25 -0.40 -9.61
C THR A 69 8.92 0.05 -10.90
N VAL A 70 8.11 0.51 -11.87
CA VAL A 70 8.62 1.02 -13.15
C VAL A 70 9.53 2.23 -12.95
N TYR A 71 9.15 3.18 -12.09
CA TYR A 71 9.95 4.37 -11.83
C TYR A 71 11.30 4.06 -11.19
N ILE A 72 11.31 3.27 -10.11
CA ILE A 72 12.53 2.91 -9.39
C ILE A 72 13.48 2.15 -10.32
N LYS A 73 12.97 1.16 -11.05
CA LYS A 73 13.80 0.34 -11.93
C LYS A 73 14.28 1.08 -13.17
N GLN A 74 13.40 1.82 -13.86
CA GLN A 74 13.72 2.40 -15.16
C GLN A 74 14.24 3.85 -15.10
N LYS A 75 13.88 4.62 -14.06
CA LYS A 75 14.32 6.02 -13.90
C LYS A 75 15.43 6.16 -12.88
N LEU A 76 15.28 5.57 -11.69
CA LEU A 76 16.33 5.61 -10.66
C LEU A 76 17.44 4.59 -10.90
N LYS A 77 17.20 3.59 -11.77
CA LYS A 77 18.15 2.51 -12.10
C LYS A 77 18.60 1.74 -10.85
N ILE A 78 17.71 1.64 -9.86
CA ILE A 78 17.94 0.83 -8.66
C ILE A 78 17.38 -0.56 -8.97
N ASP A 79 18.25 -1.56 -8.95
CA ASP A 79 17.86 -2.96 -9.12
C ASP A 79 17.45 -3.56 -7.77
N ASP A 80 16.17 -3.45 -7.47
CA ASP A 80 15.54 -4.17 -6.38
C ASP A 80 15.11 -5.54 -6.91
N SER A 81 15.88 -6.58 -6.59
CA SER A 81 15.79 -7.89 -7.24
C SER A 81 14.39 -8.52 -7.19
N LEU A 82 13.59 -8.20 -6.18
CA LEU A 82 12.22 -8.70 -6.02
C LEU A 82 11.18 -7.58 -5.99
N ASP A 83 11.55 -6.36 -6.39
CA ASP A 83 10.71 -5.17 -6.32
C ASP A 83 10.11 -4.98 -4.90
N VAL A 84 10.89 -5.28 -3.85
CA VAL A 84 10.43 -5.29 -2.45
C VAL A 84 10.04 -3.89 -1.99
N PHE A 85 10.90 -2.90 -2.20
CA PHE A 85 10.65 -1.52 -1.80
C PHE A 85 9.43 -0.88 -2.50
N PRO A 86 9.27 -0.94 -3.84
CA PRO A 86 8.09 -0.38 -4.48
C PRO A 86 6.78 -1.08 -4.10
N VAL A 87 6.80 -2.36 -3.71
CA VAL A 87 5.58 -3.10 -3.33
C VAL A 87 5.29 -2.98 -1.84
N HIS A 88 6.28 -3.20 -0.97
CA HIS A 88 6.13 -3.20 0.49
C HIS A 88 6.37 -1.82 1.10
N GLY A 89 7.43 -1.12 0.68
CA GLY A 89 7.75 0.21 1.19
C GLY A 89 6.68 1.22 0.76
N VAL A 90 6.50 1.41 -0.54
CA VAL A 90 5.50 2.36 -1.07
C VAL A 90 4.08 1.91 -0.75
N GLY A 91 3.76 0.62 -0.95
CA GLY A 91 2.43 0.07 -0.59
C GLY A 91 2.13 0.19 0.90
N GLY A 92 3.11 -0.04 1.78
CA GLY A 92 2.96 0.13 3.22
C GLY A 92 2.67 1.58 3.61
N ILE A 93 3.39 2.54 3.03
CA ILE A 93 3.13 3.98 3.22
C ILE A 93 1.70 4.33 2.77
N LEU A 94 1.33 3.90 1.56
CA LEU A 94 0.00 4.15 1.00
C LEU A 94 -1.10 3.59 1.90
N GLY A 95 -0.98 2.33 2.30
CA GLY A 95 -1.94 1.67 3.20
C GLY A 95 -2.07 2.37 4.54
N THR A 96 -0.94 2.78 5.10
CA THR A 96 -0.88 3.48 6.39
C THR A 96 -1.53 4.85 6.32
N LEU A 97 -1.44 5.56 5.19
CA LEU A 97 -2.21 6.79 4.96
C LEU A 97 -3.71 6.50 4.77
N LEU A 98 -4.03 5.50 3.96
CA LEU A 98 -5.42 5.21 3.58
C LEU A 98 -6.27 4.68 4.74
N VAL A 99 -5.69 3.98 5.73
CA VAL A 99 -6.43 3.67 6.97
C VAL A 99 -6.84 4.93 7.72
N GLY A 100 -6.04 6.01 7.64
CA GLY A 100 -6.40 7.31 8.23
C GLY A 100 -7.66 7.93 7.63
N VAL A 101 -7.99 7.57 6.39
CA VAL A 101 -9.19 8.02 5.68
C VAL A 101 -10.34 7.02 5.87
N PHE A 102 -10.13 5.76 5.47
CA PHE A 102 -11.19 4.76 5.36
C PHE A 102 -11.60 4.13 6.69
N SER A 103 -10.96 4.49 7.81
CA SER A 103 -11.48 4.19 9.14
C SER A 103 -12.67 5.07 9.53
N ALA A 104 -12.88 6.21 8.86
CA ALA A 104 -13.99 7.11 9.13
C ALA A 104 -15.36 6.42 8.93
N THR A 105 -16.32 6.71 9.81
CA THR A 105 -17.67 6.13 9.75
C THR A 105 -18.63 6.89 8.84
N SER A 106 -18.21 8.05 8.31
CA SER A 106 -19.05 9.01 7.57
C SER A 106 -18.86 8.99 6.05
N LEU A 107 -18.31 7.93 5.47
CA LEU A 107 -18.00 7.81 4.03
C LEU A 107 -19.02 6.94 3.24
N GLY A 108 -20.15 6.59 3.85
CA GLY A 108 -21.17 5.75 3.24
C GLY A 108 -20.67 4.33 2.96
N VAL A 109 -20.73 3.88 1.70
CA VAL A 109 -20.26 2.53 1.30
C VAL A 109 -18.76 2.32 1.54
N PHE A 110 -18.00 3.40 1.67
CA PHE A 110 -16.57 3.38 1.95
C PHE A 110 -16.23 3.52 3.44
N SER A 111 -17.24 3.61 4.32
CA SER A 111 -17.02 3.77 5.76
C SER A 111 -16.28 2.58 6.37
N GLY A 112 -15.46 2.89 7.37
CA GLY A 112 -14.82 1.95 8.27
C GLY A 112 -15.51 1.86 9.62
N PHE A 113 -14.73 1.48 10.63
CA PHE A 113 -15.23 1.14 11.97
C PHE A 113 -14.95 2.20 13.03
N GLY A 114 -14.37 3.34 12.66
CA GLY A 114 -14.01 4.43 13.57
C GLY A 114 -12.50 4.61 13.74
N PHE A 115 -12.12 5.79 14.23
CA PHE A 115 -10.76 6.12 14.60
C PHE A 115 -10.37 5.50 15.94
N ALA A 116 -9.07 5.56 16.27
CA ALA A 116 -8.61 5.13 17.60
C ALA A 116 -9.17 6.02 18.71
N GLU A 117 -9.18 5.50 19.94
CA GLU A 117 -9.61 6.26 21.11
C GLU A 117 -8.79 7.56 21.26
N GLY A 118 -9.48 8.67 21.54
CA GLY A 118 -8.88 10.00 21.63
C GLY A 118 -8.69 10.72 20.29
N ILE A 119 -9.07 10.10 19.16
CA ILE A 119 -9.04 10.72 17.84
C ILE A 119 -10.47 11.00 17.37
N ALA A 120 -10.78 12.28 17.12
CA ALA A 120 -12.12 12.73 16.73
C ALA A 120 -12.24 12.98 15.22
N THR A 121 -11.13 13.31 14.55
CA THR A 121 -11.16 13.72 13.15
C THR A 121 -10.26 12.87 12.25
N MET A 122 -10.61 12.84 10.96
CA MET A 122 -9.78 12.21 9.92
C MET A 122 -8.39 12.86 9.85
N ALA A 123 -8.30 14.17 10.04
CA ALA A 123 -7.04 14.90 10.01
C ALA A 123 -6.11 14.48 11.15
N GLU A 124 -6.64 14.31 12.37
CA GLU A 124 -5.90 13.79 13.51
C GLU A 124 -5.41 12.36 13.26
N GLN A 125 -6.28 11.48 12.74
CA GLN A 125 -5.89 10.11 12.41
C GLN A 125 -4.75 10.12 11.38
N ILE A 126 -4.90 10.85 10.26
CA ILE A 126 -3.84 10.99 9.25
C ILE A 126 -2.55 11.53 9.86
N GLY A 127 -2.63 12.49 10.78
CA GLY A 127 -1.49 13.03 11.52
C GLY A 127 -0.72 11.92 12.26
N VAL A 128 -1.42 11.06 13.00
CA VAL A 128 -0.80 9.91 13.70
C VAL A 128 -0.19 8.93 12.70
N GLN A 129 -0.87 8.64 11.59
CA GLN A 129 -0.33 7.77 10.54
C GLN A 129 0.97 8.32 9.95
N LEU A 130 1.06 9.63 9.72
CA LEU A 130 2.27 10.29 9.23
C LEU A 130 3.43 10.16 10.22
N VAL A 131 3.17 10.34 11.52
CA VAL A 131 4.19 10.12 12.56
C VAL A 131 4.73 8.69 12.50
N GLY A 132 3.86 7.68 12.37
CA GLY A 132 4.26 6.28 12.22
C GLY A 132 5.09 6.02 10.96
N ILE A 133 4.68 6.59 9.82
CA ILE A 133 5.39 6.48 8.54
C ILE A 133 6.80 7.06 8.65
N PHE A 134 6.93 8.31 9.11
CA PHE A 134 8.23 8.96 9.19
C PHE A 134 9.14 8.33 10.24
N SER A 135 8.60 7.93 11.38
CA SER A 135 9.37 7.22 12.42
C SER A 135 9.95 5.92 11.87
N THR A 136 9.13 5.14 11.15
CA THR A 136 9.56 3.88 10.53
C THR A 136 10.59 4.12 9.42
N LEU A 137 10.36 5.11 8.55
CA LEU A 137 11.29 5.46 7.47
C LEU A 137 12.65 5.89 7.99
N ILE A 138 12.68 6.79 8.97
CA ILE A 138 13.94 7.31 9.55
C ILE A 138 14.67 6.17 10.24
N TYR A 139 13.98 5.42 11.10
CA TYR A 139 14.59 4.30 11.82
C TYR A 139 15.18 3.26 10.86
N THR A 140 14.40 2.80 9.89
CA THR A 140 14.85 1.77 8.95
C THR A 140 15.98 2.27 8.05
N ALA A 141 15.93 3.50 7.56
CA ALA A 141 16.99 4.08 6.73
C ALA A 141 18.31 4.22 7.52
N VAL A 142 18.27 4.80 8.72
CA VAL A 142 19.46 5.06 9.54
C VAL A 142 20.09 3.76 10.01
N VAL A 143 19.30 2.87 10.62
CA VAL A 143 19.81 1.62 11.20
C VAL A 143 20.33 0.69 10.11
N THR A 144 19.61 0.52 9.00
CA THR A 144 20.08 -0.32 7.89
C THR A 144 21.36 0.24 7.28
N TYR A 145 21.46 1.56 7.09
CA TYR A 145 22.67 2.19 6.58
C TYR A 145 23.88 1.96 7.49
N ILE A 146 23.72 2.10 8.81
CA ILE A 146 24.79 1.84 9.78
C ILE A 146 25.23 0.39 9.70
N ILE A 147 24.30 -0.56 9.68
CA ILE A 147 24.62 -2.00 9.58
C ILE A 147 25.40 -2.29 8.29
N LEU A 148 24.96 -1.76 7.15
CA LEU A 148 25.63 -1.92 5.86
C LEU A 148 27.02 -1.28 5.80
N LYS A 149 27.36 -0.34 6.70
CA LYS A 149 28.70 0.27 6.81
C LYS A 149 29.64 -0.49 7.74
N LEU A 150 29.09 -1.29 8.64
CA LEU A 150 29.86 -2.09 9.59
C LEU A 150 30.26 -3.46 9.02
N VAL A 151 29.51 -3.96 8.04
CA VAL A 151 29.82 -5.16 7.26
C VAL A 151 30.64 -4.77 6.04
#